data_AF-A0ABC8IZX9-F1
#
_entry.id   AF-A0ABC8IZX9-F1
#
_cell.length_a   1.000
_cell.length_b   1.000
_cell.length_c   1.000
_cell.angle_alpha   90.00
_cell.angle_beta   90.00
_cell.angle_gamma   90.00
#
_symmetry.space_group_name_H-M   'P 1'
#
loop_
_entity.id
_entity.type
_entity.pdbx_description
1 polymer ?
#
loop_
_entity_poly.entity_id
_entity_poly.type
_entity_poly.pdbx_seq_one_letter_code
_entity_poly.pdbx_strand_id
1 'polypeptide(L)'
;MDPESSQRQCASCEELEPQFNLTVIKENVLRPLCTDCLLKEQRKLFCPICLELYAGPPPLEATRICILCPSIAHLHCSPPSPSSSRSSFSYHFFTCPLCVNPNFSFLPKSLATTSDQSGDNDDDDDDDDDDDVDLQKAKALVAAAEIVVACTENAAAQLKEEAANKSIEAEEAKKKAKEALEYLENVKEKAEEKRKAKKPKLQ
;
A
#
# COMPACT_ATOMS: atom_id res chain seq x y z
N MET A 1 28.03 5.79 4.39
CA MET A 1 26.90 4.85 4.47
C MET A 1 26.69 4.30 3.08
N ASP A 2 26.89 3.00 2.89
CA ASP A 2 26.76 2.35 1.58
C ASP A 2 25.29 2.39 1.10
N PRO A 3 25.02 2.88 -0.12
CA PRO A 3 23.66 2.96 -0.66
C PRO A 3 23.02 1.58 -0.89
N GLU A 4 23.82 0.52 -0.92
CA GLU A 4 23.37 -0.87 -1.11
C GLU A 4 22.75 -1.46 0.18
N SER A 5 23.17 -0.98 1.36
CA SER A 5 22.68 -1.47 2.65
C SER A 5 21.25 -1.02 2.95
N SER A 6 20.82 0.14 2.44
CA SER A 6 19.49 0.69 2.69
C SER A 6 18.38 -0.02 1.90
N GLN A 7 18.73 -0.74 0.82
CA GLN A 7 17.75 -1.50 0.03
C GLN A 7 17.29 -2.78 0.73
N ARG A 8 18.06 -3.27 1.71
CA ARG A 8 17.75 -4.51 2.47
C ARG A 8 17.09 -4.25 3.81
N GLN A 9 16.87 -2.99 4.17
CA GLN A 9 16.28 -2.63 5.45
C GLN A 9 14.77 -2.38 5.29
N CYS A 10 13.98 -2.87 6.24
CA CYS A 10 12.57 -2.51 6.28
C CYS A 10 12.42 -1.03 6.66
N ALA A 11 11.75 -0.24 5.81
CA ALA A 11 11.53 1.19 6.01
C ALA A 11 10.49 1.51 7.10
N SER A 12 10.03 0.53 7.88
CA SER A 12 9.09 0.74 8.98
C SER A 12 9.62 0.26 10.34
N CYS A 13 10.22 -0.92 10.41
CA CYS A 13 10.78 -1.45 11.66
C CYS A 13 12.30 -1.40 11.70
N GLU A 14 12.95 -0.91 10.64
CA GLU A 14 14.41 -0.80 10.53
C GLU A 14 15.15 -2.15 10.63
N GLU A 15 14.43 -3.27 10.52
CA GLU A 15 15.03 -4.60 10.50
C GLU A 15 15.96 -4.75 9.29
N LEU A 16 17.19 -5.18 9.58
CA LEU A 16 18.22 -5.47 8.59
C LEU A 16 18.03 -6.89 8.05
N GLU A 17 18.00 -7.03 6.72
CA GLU A 17 17.88 -8.31 6.02
C GLU A 17 16.71 -9.19 6.49
N PRO A 18 15.45 -8.68 6.48
CA PRO A 18 14.31 -9.53 6.73
C PRO A 18 14.24 -10.62 5.65
N GLN A 19 13.83 -11.83 6.05
CA GLN A 19 13.79 -13.01 5.18
C GLN A 19 13.00 -12.76 3.87
N PHE A 20 11.97 -11.90 3.95
CA PHE A 20 11.20 -11.44 2.80
C PHE A 20 11.01 -9.92 2.87
N ASN A 21 11.57 -9.21 1.89
CA ASN A 21 11.42 -7.77 1.72
C ASN A 21 10.63 -7.49 0.44
N LEU A 22 9.52 -6.76 0.57
CA LEU A 22 8.59 -6.44 -0.49
C LEU A 22 8.58 -4.92 -0.70
N THR A 23 8.79 -4.48 -1.93
CA THR A 23 8.84 -3.05 -2.27
C THR A 23 7.49 -2.56 -2.74
N VAL A 24 6.97 -1.52 -2.09
CA VAL A 24 5.74 -0.82 -2.50
C VAL A 24 6.06 0.60 -2.96
N ILE A 25 5.23 1.16 -3.85
CA ILE A 25 5.31 2.56 -4.24
C ILE A 25 4.31 3.34 -3.38
N LYS A 26 4.81 4.29 -2.59
CA LYS A 26 3.99 5.20 -1.79
C LYS A 26 4.46 6.62 -2.05
N GLU A 27 3.55 7.50 -2.43
CA GLU A 27 3.86 8.92 -2.72
C GLU A 27 5.02 9.07 -3.73
N ASN A 28 5.05 8.21 -4.76
CA ASN A 28 6.08 8.14 -5.79
C ASN A 28 7.49 7.74 -5.29
N VAL A 29 7.60 7.22 -4.07
CA VAL A 29 8.84 6.69 -3.48
C VAL A 29 8.75 5.17 -3.33
N LEU A 30 9.81 4.47 -3.74
CA LEU A 30 9.97 3.04 -3.50
C LEU A 30 10.29 2.82 -2.03
N ARG A 31 9.43 2.08 -1.33
CA ARG A 31 9.56 1.80 0.09
C ARG A 31 9.66 0.30 0.33
N PRO A 32 10.85 -0.23 0.68
CA PRO A 32 11.02 -1.63 1.06
C PRO A 32 10.37 -1.89 2.43
N LEU A 33 9.52 -2.90 2.53
CA LEU A 33 8.86 -3.31 3.77
C LEU A 33 9.01 -4.82 3.96
N CYS A 34 9.28 -5.25 5.19
CA CYS A 34 9.12 -6.68 5.51
C CYS A 34 7.63 -7.07 5.44
N THR A 35 7.36 -8.36 5.23
CA THR A 35 6.00 -8.90 5.11
C THR A 35 5.08 -8.46 6.26
N ASP A 36 5.59 -8.52 7.49
CA ASP A 36 4.86 -8.12 8.69
C ASP A 36 4.46 -6.64 8.68
N CYS A 37 5.39 -5.74 8.37
CA CYS A 37 5.12 -4.31 8.31
C CYS A 37 4.17 -3.96 7.18
N LEU A 38 4.30 -4.62 6.03
CA LEU A 38 3.39 -4.44 4.91
C LEU A 38 1.95 -4.83 5.26
N LEU A 39 1.75 -6.01 5.83
CA LEU A 39 0.43 -6.48 6.29
C LEU A 39 -0.14 -5.58 7.41
N LYS A 40 0.72 -5.08 8.31
CA LYS A 40 0.36 -4.11 9.35
C LYS A 40 -0.02 -2.74 8.79
N GLU A 41 0.51 -2.32 7.65
CA GLU A 41 0.15 -1.05 7.02
C GLU A 41 -1.15 -1.19 6.21
N GLN A 42 -1.37 -2.35 5.58
CA GLN A 42 -2.46 -2.60 4.64
C GLN A 42 -3.62 -3.42 5.24
N ARG A 43 -3.95 -3.18 6.52
CA ARG A 43 -4.96 -3.96 7.29
C ARG A 43 -6.40 -3.91 6.73
N LYS A 44 -6.65 -3.03 5.76
CA LYS A 44 -7.96 -2.85 5.11
C LYS A 44 -8.13 -3.71 3.86
N LEU A 45 -7.04 -4.26 3.33
CA LEU A 45 -7.04 -4.95 2.04
C LEU A 45 -7.26 -6.46 2.15
N PHE A 46 -7.19 -7.02 3.36
CA PHE A 46 -7.31 -8.45 3.60
C PHE A 46 -7.96 -8.74 4.96
N CYS A 47 -8.44 -9.97 5.13
CA CYS A 47 -8.92 -10.45 6.42
C CYS A 47 -7.74 -10.87 7.32
N PRO A 48 -7.57 -10.32 8.54
CA PRO A 48 -6.43 -10.63 9.42
C PRO A 48 -6.51 -12.03 10.06
N ILE A 49 -7.52 -12.83 9.71
CA ILE A 49 -7.74 -14.17 10.27
C ILE A 49 -7.44 -15.24 9.22
N CYS A 50 -8.00 -15.12 8.01
CA CYS A 50 -7.74 -16.08 6.92
C CYS A 50 -6.69 -15.62 5.91
N LEU A 51 -6.24 -14.36 5.99
CA LEU A 51 -5.24 -13.73 5.12
C LEU A 51 -5.68 -13.56 3.66
N GLU A 52 -6.96 -13.78 3.37
CA GLU A 52 -7.52 -13.58 2.03
C GLU A 52 -7.76 -12.09 1.73
N LEU A 53 -7.38 -11.66 0.54
CA LEU A 53 -7.58 -10.30 0.06
C LEU A 53 -9.02 -10.05 -0.36
N TYR A 54 -9.45 -8.81 -0.21
CA TYR A 54 -10.74 -8.36 -0.71
C TYR A 54 -10.65 -8.00 -2.20
N ALA A 55 -11.35 -8.74 -3.06
CA ALA A 55 -11.45 -8.44 -4.50
C ALA A 55 -12.21 -7.13 -4.84
N GLY A 56 -12.73 -6.44 -3.83
CA GLY A 56 -13.49 -5.19 -3.93
C GLY A 56 -13.90 -4.71 -2.53
N PRO A 57 -14.59 -3.57 -2.39
CA PRO A 57 -15.08 -3.14 -1.09
C PRO A 57 -16.00 -4.22 -0.51
N PRO A 58 -15.65 -4.82 0.64
CA PRO A 58 -16.40 -5.95 1.16
C PRO A 58 -17.82 -5.52 1.54
N PRO A 59 -18.84 -6.39 1.31
CA PRO A 59 -20.19 -6.12 1.79
C PRO A 59 -20.20 -5.94 3.30
N LEU A 60 -20.82 -4.85 3.79
CA LEU A 60 -20.92 -4.54 5.22
C LEU A 60 -21.63 -5.66 6.01
N GLU A 61 -22.51 -6.39 5.35
CA GLU A 61 -23.29 -7.50 5.92
C GLU A 61 -22.46 -8.78 6.09
N ALA A 62 -21.38 -8.94 5.32
CA ALA A 62 -20.51 -10.11 5.33
C ALA A 62 -19.19 -9.86 6.07
N THR A 63 -19.05 -8.71 6.75
CA THR A 63 -17.82 -8.32 7.43
C THR A 63 -18.02 -7.83 8.85
N ARG A 64 -16.95 -7.95 9.64
CA ARG A 64 -16.80 -7.34 10.95
C ARG A 64 -15.68 -6.33 10.90
N ILE A 65 -15.85 -5.23 11.63
CA ILE A 65 -14.87 -4.15 11.73
C ILE A 65 -14.26 -4.19 13.13
N CYS A 66 -12.93 -4.03 13.21
CA CYS A 66 -12.25 -3.96 14.49
C CYS A 66 -12.64 -2.67 15.23
N ILE A 67 -12.95 -2.76 16.53
CA ILE A 67 -13.34 -1.59 17.33
C ILE A 67 -12.17 -0.63 17.61
N LEU A 68 -10.93 -1.09 17.46
CA LEU A 68 -9.72 -0.34 17.82
C LEU A 68 -8.90 0.14 16.61
N CYS A 69 -9.14 -0.41 15.42
CA CYS A 69 -8.38 -0.05 14.23
C CYS A 69 -9.19 -0.32 12.96
N PRO A 70 -8.76 0.16 11.78
CA PRO A 70 -9.56 0.01 10.56
C PRO A 70 -9.47 -1.39 9.93
N SER A 71 -9.13 -2.43 10.69
CA SER A 71 -9.04 -3.80 10.19
C SER A 71 -10.43 -4.39 10.00
N ILE A 72 -10.61 -5.15 8.91
CA ILE A 72 -11.87 -5.77 8.53
C ILE A 72 -11.64 -7.28 8.48
N ALA A 73 -12.59 -8.07 8.99
CA ALA A 73 -12.56 -9.53 8.87
C ALA A 73 -13.86 -10.05 8.27
N HIS A 74 -13.81 -11.23 7.64
CA HIS A 74 -15.03 -11.92 7.23
C HIS A 74 -15.89 -12.25 8.44
N LEU A 75 -17.22 -12.16 8.28
CA LEU A 75 -18.19 -12.47 9.32
C LEU A 75 -18.01 -13.89 9.88
N HIS A 76 -17.64 -14.84 9.00
CA HIS A 76 -17.44 -16.25 9.33
C HIS A 76 -16.07 -16.56 9.95
N CYS A 77 -15.07 -15.69 9.77
CA CYS A 77 -13.73 -15.91 10.33
C CYS A 77 -13.64 -15.58 11.82
N SER A 78 -14.59 -14.80 12.36
CA SER A 78 -14.63 -14.47 13.77
C SER A 78 -15.70 -15.31 14.47
N PRO A 79 -15.34 -16.18 15.44
CA PRO A 79 -16.34 -16.97 16.14
C PRO A 79 -17.37 -16.06 16.84
N PRO A 80 -18.66 -16.44 16.88
CA PRO A 80 -19.63 -15.70 17.66
C PRO A 80 -19.25 -15.75 19.14
N SER A 81 -19.17 -14.59 19.81
CA SER A 81 -18.94 -14.58 21.26
C SER A 81 -20.08 -15.32 21.96
N PRO A 82 -19.79 -16.26 22.88
CA PRO A 82 -20.79 -17.09 23.55
C PRO A 82 -21.73 -16.29 24.47
N SER A 83 -21.45 -15.01 24.72
CA SER A 83 -22.18 -14.15 25.67
C SER A 83 -23.05 -13.07 25.00
N SER A 84 -23.12 -13.01 23.67
CA SER A 84 -23.90 -11.98 22.99
C SER A 84 -25.37 -12.38 22.87
N SER A 85 -26.16 -11.94 23.86
CA SER A 85 -27.60 -11.72 23.73
C SER A 85 -27.92 -11.13 22.35
N ARG A 86 -28.89 -11.74 21.65
CA ARG A 86 -29.29 -11.52 20.25
C ARG A 86 -29.61 -10.05 19.89
N SER A 87 -28.58 -9.23 19.78
CA SER A 87 -28.61 -7.84 19.30
C SER A 87 -27.89 -7.80 17.97
N SER A 88 -28.59 -7.43 16.90
CA SER A 88 -28.05 -7.34 15.53
C SER A 88 -26.82 -6.45 15.43
N PHE A 89 -26.62 -5.50 16.36
CA PHE A 89 -25.47 -4.59 16.37
C PHE A 89 -24.17 -5.22 16.88
N SER A 90 -24.23 -6.25 17.75
CA SER A 90 -23.03 -6.89 18.31
C SER A 90 -22.32 -7.82 17.32
N TYR A 91 -22.96 -8.18 16.19
CA TYR A 91 -22.42 -9.13 15.22
C TYR A 91 -21.44 -8.50 14.22
N HIS A 92 -21.33 -7.16 14.19
CA HIS A 92 -20.48 -6.43 13.24
C HIS A 92 -19.15 -5.96 13.82
N PHE A 93 -18.93 -6.14 15.12
CA PHE A 93 -17.74 -5.65 15.81
C PHE A 93 -16.91 -6.80 16.40
N PHE A 94 -15.60 -6.65 16.36
CA PHE A 94 -14.65 -7.58 16.99
C PHE A 94 -13.36 -6.84 17.39
N THR A 95 -12.43 -7.54 18.02
CA THR A 95 -11.07 -7.04 18.22
C THR A 95 -10.13 -7.91 17.40
N CYS A 96 -9.39 -7.32 16.46
CA CYS A 96 -8.50 -8.08 15.59
C CYS A 96 -7.23 -8.56 16.33
N PRO A 97 -6.55 -9.60 15.83
CA PRO A 97 -5.35 -10.17 16.49
C PRO A 97 -4.27 -9.12 16.82
N LEU A 98 -4.05 -8.15 15.92
CA LEU A 98 -3.10 -7.06 16.14
C LEU A 98 -3.45 -6.12 17.29
N CYS A 99 -4.74 -5.97 17.56
CA CYS A 99 -5.23 -5.11 18.63
C CYS A 99 -5.35 -5.86 19.95
N VAL A 100 -5.56 -7.18 19.91
CA VAL A 100 -5.51 -8.04 21.10
C VAL A 100 -4.06 -8.19 21.59
N ASN A 101 -3.12 -8.41 20.66
CA ASN A 101 -1.70 -8.57 20.98
C ASN A 101 -0.85 -7.56 20.18
N PRO A 102 -0.26 -6.54 20.82
CA PRO A 102 0.58 -5.56 20.13
C PRO A 102 1.88 -6.17 19.57
N ASN A 103 2.32 -7.32 20.10
CA ASN A 103 3.48 -8.07 19.61
C ASN A 103 3.10 -9.09 18.53
N PHE A 104 1.86 -9.07 18.03
CA PHE A 104 1.42 -9.96 16.97
C PHE A 104 2.29 -9.82 15.72
N SER A 105 2.66 -10.96 15.14
CA SER A 105 3.46 -11.11 13.93
C SER A 105 2.75 -12.10 13.02
N PHE A 106 2.68 -11.78 11.73
CA PHE A 106 2.11 -12.69 10.73
C PHE A 106 3.14 -13.73 10.29
N LEU A 107 4.43 -13.41 10.42
CA LEU A 107 5.55 -14.32 10.25
C LEU A 107 6.33 -14.43 11.56
N PRO A 108 5.87 -15.26 12.51
CA PRO A 108 6.68 -15.59 13.67
C PRO A 108 8.04 -16.08 13.18
N LYS A 109 9.10 -15.37 13.54
CA LYS A 109 10.48 -15.85 13.43
C LYS A 109 10.52 -17.06 14.37
N SER A 110 10.45 -18.26 13.83
CA SER A 110 10.39 -19.47 14.66
C SER A 110 11.51 -19.43 15.70
N LEU A 111 11.17 -19.85 16.92
CA LEU A 111 12.13 -20.25 17.94
C LEU A 111 13.26 -21.00 17.23
N ALA A 112 14.46 -20.44 17.33
CA ALA A 112 15.65 -21.11 16.86
C ALA A 112 15.62 -22.54 17.44
N THR A 113 15.57 -23.50 16.53
CA THR A 113 16.19 -24.82 16.62
C THR A 113 16.99 -25.00 17.91
N THR A 114 16.41 -25.63 18.93
CA THR A 114 17.18 -26.47 19.84
C THR A 114 17.13 -27.90 19.30
N SER A 115 17.48 -28.11 18.03
CA SER A 115 18.03 -29.39 17.58
C SER A 115 19.50 -29.41 17.96
N ASP A 116 19.75 -29.54 19.26
CA ASP A 116 21.03 -29.97 19.81
C ASP A 116 20.75 -30.57 21.21
N GLN A 117 19.94 -31.64 21.25
CA GLN A 117 20.16 -32.77 22.14
C GLN A 117 19.28 -33.97 21.79
N SER A 118 19.96 -34.97 21.23
CA SER A 118 19.72 -36.41 21.37
C SER A 118 18.70 -36.83 22.44
N GLY A 119 17.67 -37.54 22.01
CA GLY A 119 16.88 -38.43 22.85
C GLY A 119 16.12 -39.40 21.95
N ASP A 120 16.63 -40.63 21.83
CA ASP A 120 15.82 -41.79 21.45
C ASP A 120 14.54 -41.77 22.29
N ASN A 121 13.39 -41.64 21.65
CA ASN A 121 12.11 -42.18 22.13
C ASN A 121 11.25 -42.43 20.89
N ASP A 122 11.11 -43.70 20.54
CA ASP A 122 9.98 -44.19 19.75
C ASP A 122 8.72 -43.97 20.59
N ASP A 123 7.87 -43.03 20.20
CA ASP A 123 6.45 -43.00 20.57
C ASP A 123 5.71 -42.18 19.50
N ASP A 124 4.89 -42.89 18.72
CA ASP A 124 3.85 -42.33 17.85
C ASP A 124 2.94 -41.40 18.67
N ASP A 125 2.80 -40.12 18.30
CA ASP A 125 1.58 -39.31 18.40
C ASP A 125 1.85 -37.80 18.08
N ASP A 126 1.05 -37.26 17.14
CA ASP A 126 0.73 -35.84 16.87
C ASP A 126 1.78 -34.88 16.23
N ASP A 127 2.01 -35.04 14.92
CA ASP A 127 2.77 -34.13 14.02
C ASP A 127 1.87 -33.10 13.25
N ASP A 128 0.68 -32.74 13.76
CA ASP A 128 -0.26 -31.86 13.01
C ASP A 128 0.00 -30.34 13.18
N ASP A 129 0.76 -29.90 14.20
CA ASP A 129 0.90 -28.47 14.55
C ASP A 129 1.95 -27.71 13.70
N ASP A 130 3.00 -28.39 13.21
CA ASP A 130 4.08 -27.75 12.44
C ASP A 130 3.62 -27.36 11.02
N ASP A 131 2.77 -28.19 10.39
CA ASP A 131 2.23 -27.94 9.05
C ASP A 131 1.27 -26.72 9.03
N ASP A 132 0.50 -26.52 10.09
CA ASP A 132 -0.46 -25.41 10.20
C ASP A 132 0.25 -24.04 10.33
N VAL A 133 1.36 -24.00 11.06
CA VAL A 133 2.18 -22.78 11.21
C VAL A 133 2.82 -22.38 9.88
N ASP A 134 3.33 -23.35 9.13
CA ASP A 134 3.95 -23.09 7.83
C ASP A 134 2.92 -22.71 6.76
N LEU A 135 1.71 -23.27 6.82
CA LEU A 135 0.59 -22.83 5.98
C LEU A 135 0.20 -21.37 6.25
N GLN A 136 0.15 -20.93 7.52
CA GLN A 136 -0.16 -19.54 7.85
C GLN A 136 0.92 -18.57 7.36
N LYS A 137 2.20 -18.92 7.50
CA LYS A 137 3.31 -18.13 6.95
C LYS A 137 3.21 -18.03 5.42
N ALA A 138 2.91 -19.14 4.74
CA ALA A 138 2.74 -19.17 3.30
C ALA A 138 1.57 -18.25 2.86
N LYS A 139 0.42 -18.34 3.53
CA LYS A 139 -0.72 -17.45 3.28
C LYS A 139 -0.37 -15.98 3.51
N ALA A 140 0.40 -15.66 4.56
CA ALA A 140 0.83 -14.30 4.84
C ALA A 140 1.74 -13.75 3.73
N LEU A 141 2.65 -14.58 3.21
CA LEU A 141 3.52 -14.21 2.10
C LEU A 141 2.74 -13.99 0.80
N VAL A 142 1.82 -14.89 0.47
CA VAL A 142 0.95 -14.76 -0.71
C VAL A 142 0.13 -13.47 -0.62
N ALA A 143 -0.54 -13.25 0.52
CA ALA A 143 -1.34 -12.05 0.75
C ALA A 143 -0.50 -10.77 0.59
N ALA A 144 0.71 -10.75 1.16
CA ALA A 144 1.59 -9.62 1.06
C ALA A 144 2.06 -9.37 -0.39
N ALA A 145 2.35 -10.43 -1.15
CA ALA A 145 2.72 -10.32 -2.56
C ALA A 145 1.56 -9.76 -3.40
N GLU A 146 0.33 -10.25 -3.20
CA GLU A 146 -0.85 -9.75 -3.90
C GLU A 146 -1.14 -8.28 -3.55
N ILE A 147 -0.95 -7.88 -2.28
CA ILE A 147 -1.05 -6.48 -1.87
C ILE A 147 -0.03 -5.60 -2.60
N VAL A 148 1.21 -6.08 -2.77
CA VAL A 148 2.24 -5.34 -3.52
C VAL A 148 1.81 -5.15 -4.97
N VAL A 149 1.30 -6.21 -5.61
CA VAL A 149 0.76 -6.11 -6.97
C VAL A 149 -0.35 -5.06 -7.03
N ALA A 150 -1.36 -5.14 -6.17
CA ALA A 150 -2.46 -4.17 -6.15
C ALA A 150 -1.99 -2.72 -5.88
N CYS A 151 -1.05 -2.52 -4.95
CA CYS A 151 -0.50 -1.20 -4.65
C CYS A 151 0.31 -0.64 -5.83
N THR A 152 1.11 -1.47 -6.49
CA THR A 152 1.93 -1.04 -7.64
C THR A 152 1.07 -0.74 -8.87
N GLU A 153 0.02 -1.51 -9.12
CA GLU A 153 -0.95 -1.23 -10.19
C GLU A 153 -1.67 0.10 -9.97
N ASN A 154 -2.14 0.36 -8.74
CA ASN A 154 -2.78 1.64 -8.40
C ASN A 154 -1.81 2.82 -8.54
N ALA A 155 -0.58 2.69 -8.04
CA ALA A 155 0.45 3.71 -8.21
C ALA A 155 0.77 3.97 -9.70
N ALA A 156 0.87 2.91 -10.51
CA ALA A 156 1.10 3.04 -11.95
C ALA A 156 -0.09 3.71 -12.67
N ALA A 157 -1.32 3.44 -12.26
CA ALA A 157 -2.50 4.12 -12.78
C ALA A 157 -2.48 5.62 -12.46
N GLN A 158 -2.19 5.99 -11.21
CA GLN A 158 -2.08 7.39 -10.79
C GLN A 158 -0.96 8.14 -11.53
N LEU A 159 0.21 7.52 -11.70
CA LEU A 159 1.32 8.10 -12.45
C LEU A 159 0.98 8.34 -13.92
N LYS A 160 0.23 7.42 -14.56
CA LYS A 160 -0.25 7.60 -15.93
C LYS A 160 -1.24 8.74 -16.05
N GLU A 161 -2.16 8.85 -15.10
CA GLU A 161 -3.13 9.94 -15.05
C GLU A 161 -2.44 11.31 -14.84
N GLU A 162 -1.49 11.38 -13.91
CA GLU A 162 -0.70 12.59 -13.65
C GLU A 162 0.11 13.00 -14.89
N ALA A 163 0.72 12.03 -15.59
CA ALA A 163 1.46 12.30 -16.84
C ALA A 163 0.54 12.81 -17.95
N ALA A 164 -0.67 12.25 -18.09
CA ALA A 164 -1.66 12.71 -19.05
C ALA A 164 -2.10 14.16 -18.74
N ASN A 165 -2.41 14.47 -17.49
CA ASN A 165 -2.81 15.81 -17.07
C ASN A 165 -1.70 16.84 -17.32
N LYS A 166 -0.45 16.52 -16.97
CA LYS A 166 0.70 17.39 -17.24
C LYS A 166 0.94 17.61 -18.74
N SER A 167 0.66 16.62 -19.58
CA SER A 167 0.79 16.77 -21.03
C SER A 167 -0.23 17.76 -21.61
N ILE A 168 -1.47 17.71 -21.11
CA ILE A 168 -2.56 18.63 -21.50
C ILE A 168 -2.22 20.05 -21.04
N GLU A 169 -1.83 20.22 -19.77
CA GLU A 169 -1.44 21.53 -19.23
C GLU A 169 -0.27 22.16 -20.00
N ALA A 170 0.73 21.35 -20.38
CA ALA A 170 1.87 21.83 -21.17
C ALA A 170 1.45 22.26 -22.58
N GLU A 171 0.51 21.55 -23.21
CA GLU A 171 -0.01 21.92 -24.52
C GLU A 171 -0.81 23.24 -24.46
N GLU A 172 -1.67 23.39 -23.46
CA GLU A 172 -2.43 24.62 -23.23
C GLU A 172 -1.52 25.82 -22.95
N ALA A 173 -0.49 25.64 -22.11
CA ALA A 173 0.51 26.66 -21.84
C ALA A 173 1.27 27.06 -23.11
N LYS A 174 1.64 26.08 -23.95
CA LYS A 174 2.30 26.32 -25.24
C LYS A 174 1.40 27.09 -26.20
N LYS A 175 0.11 26.75 -26.27
CA LYS A 175 -0.87 27.47 -27.08
C LYS A 175 -1.00 28.92 -26.63
N LYS A 176 -1.16 29.15 -25.33
CA LYS A 176 -1.25 30.49 -24.74
C LYS A 176 0.01 31.33 -24.97
N ALA A 177 1.19 30.71 -24.88
CA ALA A 177 2.45 31.37 -25.19
C ALA A 177 2.55 31.79 -26.66
N LYS A 178 2.10 30.94 -27.59
CA LYS A 178 2.05 31.28 -29.02
C LYS A 178 1.10 32.45 -29.30
N GLU A 179 -0.11 32.43 -28.73
CA GLU A 179 -1.08 33.52 -28.87
C GLU A 179 -0.53 34.85 -28.33
N ALA A 180 0.19 34.81 -27.21
CA ALA A 180 0.84 36.00 -26.66
C ALA A 180 1.95 36.56 -27.58
N LEU A 181 2.74 35.69 -28.23
CA LEU A 181 3.76 36.10 -29.18
C LEU A 181 3.15 36.75 -30.43
N GLU A 182 2.09 36.16 -30.98
CA GLU A 182 1.35 36.72 -32.12
C GLU A 182 0.75 38.09 -31.78
N TYR A 183 0.23 38.26 -30.56
CA TYR A 183 -0.25 39.56 -30.09
C TYR A 183 0.89 40.59 -30.01
N LEU A 184 2.07 40.22 -29.50
CA LEU A 184 3.22 41.13 -29.41
C LEU A 184 3.71 41.60 -30.80
N GLU A 185 3.70 40.71 -31.79
CA GLU A 185 4.05 41.06 -33.18
C GLU A 185 3.07 42.09 -33.75
N ASN A 186 1.76 41.86 -33.61
CA ASN A 186 0.72 42.79 -34.01
C ASN A 186 0.84 44.17 -33.31
N VAL A 187 1.19 44.20 -32.03
CA VAL A 187 1.40 45.46 -31.29
C VAL A 187 2.64 46.21 -31.81
N LYS A 188 3.72 45.48 -32.12
CA LYS A 188 4.95 46.06 -32.67
C LYS A 188 4.69 46.73 -34.02
N GLU A 189 3.99 46.05 -34.93
CA GLU A 189 3.62 46.60 -36.24
C GLU A 189 2.82 47.89 -36.10
N LYS A 190 1.75 47.88 -35.28
CA LYS A 190 0.95 49.07 -35.00
C LYS A 190 1.75 50.21 -34.38
N ALA A 191 2.74 49.91 -33.54
CA ALA A 191 3.61 50.92 -32.94
C ALA A 191 4.57 51.53 -33.97
N GLU A 192 5.10 50.74 -34.89
CA GLU A 192 5.95 51.22 -35.99
C GLU A 192 5.18 52.10 -36.97
N GLU A 193 3.95 51.73 -37.34
CA GLU A 193 3.08 52.56 -38.17
C GLU A 193 2.82 53.93 -37.54
N LYS A 194 2.45 53.95 -36.24
CA LYS A 194 2.24 55.19 -35.49
C LYS A 194 3.50 56.05 -35.41
N ARG A 195 4.68 55.44 -35.34
CA ARG A 195 5.97 56.16 -35.35
C ARG A 195 6.27 56.77 -36.71
N LYS A 196 6.01 56.05 -37.81
CA LYS A 196 6.20 56.56 -39.18
C LYS A 196 5.25 57.71 -39.49
N ALA A 197 4.00 57.65 -39.03
CA ALA A 197 3.01 58.72 -39.20
C ALA A 197 3.33 60.02 -38.44
N LYS A 198 4.13 59.95 -37.37
CA LYS A 198 4.49 61.11 -36.53
C LYS A 198 5.76 61.86 -36.95
N LYS A 199 6.52 61.40 -37.95
CA LYS A 199 7.65 62.17 -38.48
C LYS A 199 7.13 63.29 -39.39
N PRO A 200 7.22 64.58 -39.01
CA PRO A 200 6.85 65.67 -39.90
C PRO A 200 7.88 65.75 -41.03
N LYS A 201 7.43 65.94 -42.27
CA LYS A 201 8.31 66.34 -43.37
C LYS A 201 8.80 67.76 -43.05
N LEU A 202 10.01 67.90 -42.53
CA LEU A 202 10.72 69.18 -42.59
C LEU A 202 10.96 69.47 -44.08
N GLN A 203 10.25 70.47 -44.61
CA GLN A 203 10.59 71.20 -45.83
C GLN A 203 11.40 72.42 -45.45
#